data_AF-A0A4Q6A7T7-F1
#
_entry.id   AF-A0A4Q6A7T7-F1
#
_cell.length_a   1.000
_cell.length_b   1.000
_cell.length_c   1.000
_cell.angle_alpha   90.00
_cell.angle_beta   90.00
_cell.angle_gamma   90.00
#
_symmetry.space_group_name_H-M   'P 1'
#
loop_
_entity.id
_entity.type
_entity.pdbx_description
1 polymer ?
#
loop_
_entity_poly.entity_id
_entity_poly.type
_entity_poly.pdbx_seq_one_letter_code
_entity_poly.pdbx_strand_id
1 'polypeptide(L)' 'MHINFEFKAKHSAIGEAEKILLQQQPLFVGEDHQVDTYFNVPTGRLKLREGNIEQSLIFY' A
#
# COMPACT_ATOMS: atom_id res chain seq x y z
N MET A 1 -10.92 -9.49 13.88
CA MET A 1 -10.29 -8.20 13.59
C MET A 1 -9.10 -8.46 12.68
N HIS A 2 -9.06 -7.87 11.49
CA HIS A 2 -7.87 -7.95 10.64
C HIS A 2 -6.92 -6.83 11.06
N ILE A 3 -5.73 -7.20 11.52
CA ILE A 3 -4.67 -6.25 11.83
C ILE A 3 -3.78 -6.20 10.61
N ASN A 4 -3.70 -5.03 9.97
CA ASN A 4 -2.78 -4.81 8.86
C ASN A 4 -1.38 -4.49 9.44
N PHE A 5 -0.38 -5.29 9.06
CA PHE A 5 1.02 -5.03 9.38
C PHE A 5 1.71 -4.49 8.13
N GLU A 6 2.20 -3.25 8.21
CA GLU A 6 2.88 -2.58 7.11
C GLU A 6 4.31 -2.21 7.51
N PHE A 7 5.28 -2.56 6.65
CA PHE A 7 6.68 -2.16 6.82
C PHE A 7 7.07 -1.21 5.68
N LYS A 8 7.62 -0.05 6.03
CA LYS A 8 8.10 0.96 5.07
C LYS A 8 9.58 1.20 5.27
N ALA A 9 10.35 1.10 4.18
CA ALA A 9 11.79 1.35 4.17
C ALA A 9 12.17 2.24 3.00
N LYS A 10 13.15 3.13 3.20
CA LYS A 10 13.76 3.89 2.10
C LYS A 10 14.70 2.96 1.34
N HIS A 11 14.56 2.88 0.02
CA HIS A 11 15.41 2.06 -0.82
C HIS A 11 15.81 2.85 -2.08
N SER A 12 17.10 2.88 -2.40
CA SER A 12 17.63 3.65 -3.54
C SER A 12 17.62 2.89 -4.86
N ALA A 13 17.64 1.55 -4.82
CA ALA A 13 17.76 0.69 -6.00
C ALA A 13 16.54 -0.24 -6.17
N ILE A 14 15.37 0.33 -6.48
CA ILE A 14 14.09 -0.43 -6.55
C ILE A 14 14.18 -1.61 -7.54
N GLY A 15 14.87 -1.45 -8.67
CA GLY A 15 15.03 -2.53 -9.65
C GLY A 15 15.78 -3.76 -9.12
N GLU A 16 16.72 -3.61 -8.18
CA GLU A 16 17.38 -4.76 -7.55
C GLU A 16 16.45 -5.50 -6.59
N ALA A 17 15.61 -4.76 -5.85
CA ALA A 17 14.59 -5.34 -4.98
C ALA A 17 13.53 -6.11 -5.81
N GLU A 18 13.13 -5.57 -6.95
CA GLU A 18 12.21 -6.25 -7.88
C GLU A 18 12.81 -7.55 -8.43
N LYS A 19 14.09 -7.56 -8.84
CA LYS A 19 14.77 -8.78 -9.29
C LYS A 19 14.73 -9.89 -8.24
N ILE A 20 14.97 -9.55 -6.96
CA ILE A 20 14.90 -10.51 -5.85
C ILE A 20 13.46 -11.00 -5.65
N LEU A 21 12.47 -10.10 -5.71
CA LEU A 21 11.06 -10.44 -5.59
C LEU A 21 10.62 -11.44 -6.68
N LEU A 22 11.02 -11.21 -7.93
CA LEU A 22 10.66 -12.07 -9.06
C LEU A 22 11.18 -13.51 -8.93
N GLN A 23 12.28 -13.74 -8.20
CA GLN A 23 12.78 -15.09 -7.91
C GLN A 23 11.80 -15.92 -7.06
N GLN A 24 10.88 -15.27 -6.35
CA GLN A 24 9.84 -15.92 -5.54
C GLN A 24 8.56 -16.23 -6.31
N GLN A 25 8.54 -15.99 -7.64
CA GLN A 25 7.37 -16.21 -8.50
C GLN A 25 6.09 -15.52 -7.98
N PRO A 26 6.11 -14.19 -7.76
CA PRO A 26 4.94 -13.48 -7.28
C PRO A 26 3.83 -13.48 -8.33
N LEU A 27 2.57 -13.42 -7.88
CA LEU A 27 1.45 -13.13 -8.76
C LEU A 27 1.45 -11.64 -9.11
N PHE A 28 1.61 -11.31 -10.38
CA PHE A 28 1.42 -9.95 -10.87
C PHE A 28 -0.06 -9.70 -11.17
N VAL A 29 -0.68 -8.80 -10.40
CA VAL A 29 -2.12 -8.47 -10.51
C VAL A 29 -2.34 -7.24 -11.40
N GLY A 30 -1.36 -6.35 -11.51
CA GLY A 30 -1.42 -5.11 -12.28
C GLY A 30 -0.77 -3.93 -11.54
N GLU A 31 -0.76 -2.77 -12.19
CA GLU A 31 -0.41 -1.50 -11.55
C GLU A 31 -1.66 -0.91 -10.88
N ASP A 32 -1.53 -0.44 -9.64
CA ASP A 32 -2.61 0.18 -8.89
C ASP A 32 -2.38 1.69 -8.72
N HIS A 33 -3.22 2.48 -9.37
CA HIS A 33 -3.21 3.93 -9.24
C HIS A 33 -4.03 4.36 -8.02
N GLN A 34 -3.35 4.43 -6.87
CA GLN A 34 -3.98 4.73 -5.59
C GLN A 34 -4.10 6.24 -5.32
N VAL A 35 -5.31 6.69 -4.96
CA VAL A 35 -5.62 8.04 -4.50
C VAL A 35 -6.06 7.98 -3.03
N ASP A 36 -5.40 8.76 -2.16
CA ASP A 36 -5.72 8.85 -0.74
C ASP A 36 -6.49 10.15 -0.43
N THR A 37 -7.75 10.03 -0.03
CA THR A 37 -8.58 11.15 0.47
C THR A 37 -8.55 11.16 2.00
N TYR A 38 -8.04 12.24 2.59
CA TYR A 38 -7.94 12.41 4.05
C TYR A 38 -9.13 13.17 4.62
N PHE A 39 -9.64 12.72 5.77
CA PHE A 39 -10.76 13.36 6.47
C PHE A 39 -10.28 14.08 7.73
N ASN A 40 -10.87 15.25 8.00
CA ASN A 40 -10.72 15.91 9.30
C ASN A 40 -11.56 15.17 10.34
N VAL A 41 -10.91 14.54 11.31
CA VAL A 41 -11.53 13.79 12.38
C VAL A 41 -11.02 14.27 13.74
N PRO A 42 -11.80 14.11 14.84
CA PRO A 42 -11.38 14.59 16.16
C PRO A 42 -10.10 13.95 16.70
N THR A 43 -9.82 12.69 16.33
CA THR A 43 -8.63 11.95 16.79
C THR A 43 -8.12 11.02 15.70
N GLY A 44 -6.81 10.78 15.70
CA GLY A 44 -6.16 9.89 14.75
C GLY A 44 -6.12 10.45 13.33
N ARG A 45 -5.95 9.55 12.36
CA ARG A 45 -5.97 9.91 10.93
C ARG A 45 -6.83 8.93 10.17
N LEU A 46 -7.91 9.44 9.56
CA LEU A 46 -8.79 8.68 8.70
C LEU A 46 -8.52 9.01 7.24
N LYS A 47 -8.36 7.98 6.41
CA LYS A 47 -8.28 8.14 4.96
C LYS A 47 -9.08 7.06 4.22
N LEU A 48 -9.67 7.46 3.11
CA LEU A 48 -10.19 6.55 2.10
C LEU A 48 -9.11 6.40 1.02
N ARG A 49 -8.68 5.16 0.77
CA ARG A 49 -7.79 4.80 -0.33
C ARG A 49 -8.60 4.15 -1.43
N GLU A 50 -8.49 4.71 -2.63
CA GLU A 50 -9.16 4.22 -3.84
C GLU A 50 -8.11 3.90 -4.90
N GLY A 51 -8.10 2.65 -5.37
CA GLY A 51 -7.29 2.17 -6.47
C GLY A 51 -8.14 1.42 -7.49
N ASN A 52 -7.56 1.07 -8.63
CA ASN A 52 -8.19 0.20 -9.63
C ASN A 52 -8.07 -1.29 -9.28
N ILE A 53 -7.26 -1.67 -8.29
CA ILE A 53 -7.11 -3.06 -7.82
C ILE A 53 -7.69 -3.22 -6.41
N GLU A 54 -7.36 -2.31 -5.50
CA GLU A 54 -7.83 -2.37 -4.11
C GLU A 54 -8.43 -1.05 -3.62
N GLN A 55 -9.32 -1.16 -2.64
CA GLN A 55 -9.91 -0.03 -1.94
C GLN A 55 -9.95 -0.32 -0.45
N SER A 56 -9.68 0.69 0.38
CA SER A 56 -9.70 0.52 1.83
C SER A 56 -10.03 1.82 2.57
N LEU A 57 -10.74 1.68 3.70
CA LEU A 57 -10.89 2.75 4.69
C LEU A 57 -9.90 2.48 5.82
N ILE A 58 -8.95 3.39 6.03
CA ILE A 58 -7.83 3.20 6.95
C ILE A 58 -7.89 4.25 8.06
N PHE A 59 -7.82 3.78 9.31
CA PHE A 59 -7.73 4.61 10.51
C PHE A 59 -6.43 4.31 11.26
N TYR A 60 -5.68 5.36 11.62
CA TYR A 60 -4.47 5.32 12.43
C TYR A 60 -4.68 5.99 13.79
#